data_AF-A0A7S4BTU3-F1
#
_entry.id   AF-A0A7S4BTU3-F1
#
_cell.length_a   1.000
_cell.length_b   1.000
_cell.length_c   1.000
_cell.angle_alpha   90.00
_cell.angle_beta   90.00
_cell.angle_gamma   90.00
#
_symmetry.space_group_name_H-M   'P 1'
#
loop_
_entity.id
_entity.type
_entity.pdbx_description
1 polymer ?
#
loop_
_entity_poly.entity_id
_entity_poly.type
_entity_poly.pdbx_seq_one_letter_code
_entity_poly.pdbx_strand_id
1 'polypeptide(L)'
;PLRARRWPRGAREVLACLLERHGAAAEAAWRDALHECGVCFETKASLDCVRLAKCGHTYCVGCLAAYFSSQMADGKAAALLCPETACRCAATPTEVRKLLSADDFAKYERLLLNLGLAEMDDVVWCPRSGCEMDDVVW
;
A
#
# COMPACT_ATOMS: atom_id res chain seq x y z
N PRO A 1 2.45 -37.01 -9.13
CA PRO A 1 1.04 -37.28 -8.80
C PRO A 1 0.28 -35.99 -8.45
N LEU A 2 -0.45 -35.43 -9.41
CA LEU A 2 -1.31 -34.26 -9.19
C LEU A 2 -2.49 -34.71 -8.31
N ARG A 3 -2.53 -34.29 -7.05
CA ARG A 3 -3.71 -34.49 -6.19
C ARG A 3 -4.89 -33.83 -6.88
N ALA A 4 -5.84 -34.62 -7.38
CA ALA A 4 -7.09 -34.12 -7.90
C ALA A 4 -7.74 -33.23 -6.83
N ARG A 5 -7.91 -31.94 -7.13
CA ARG A 5 -8.59 -31.02 -6.21
C ARG A 5 -10.00 -31.57 -5.98
N ARG A 6 -10.37 -31.73 -4.71
CA ARG A 6 -11.69 -32.23 -4.33
C ARG A 6 -12.75 -31.25 -4.79
N TRP A 7 -13.76 -31.73 -5.51
CA TRP A 7 -14.85 -30.89 -6.00
C TRP A 7 -15.65 -30.29 -4.82
N PRO A 8 -15.92 -28.97 -4.82
CA PRO A 8 -16.74 -28.33 -3.78
C PRO A 8 -18.15 -28.92 -3.79
N ARG A 9 -18.74 -29.20 -2.62
CA ARG A 9 -20.01 -29.93 -2.51
C ARG A 9 -21.17 -29.08 -2.02
N GLY A 10 -20.91 -27.90 -1.49
CA GLY A 10 -21.91 -26.92 -1.10
C GLY A 10 -21.86 -25.64 -1.94
N ALA A 11 -23.00 -24.96 -2.07
CA ALA A 11 -23.11 -23.68 -2.80
C ALA A 11 -22.12 -22.61 -2.28
N ARG A 12 -21.88 -22.54 -0.96
CA ARG A 12 -20.86 -21.63 -0.37
C ARG A 12 -19.44 -21.96 -0.81
N GLU A 13 -19.08 -23.24 -0.89
CA GLU A 13 -17.75 -23.67 -1.35
C GLU A 13 -17.57 -23.42 -2.85
N VAL A 14 -18.62 -23.67 -3.64
CA VAL A 14 -18.63 -23.36 -5.08
C VAL A 14 -18.44 -21.86 -5.30
N LEU A 15 -19.19 -21.02 -4.56
CA LEU A 15 -19.06 -19.56 -4.64
C LEU A 15 -17.64 -19.09 -4.28
N ALA A 16 -17.05 -19.62 -3.20
CA ALA A 16 -15.68 -19.30 -2.82
C ALA A 16 -14.68 -19.65 -3.95
N CYS A 17 -14.76 -20.87 -4.48
CA CYS A 17 -13.89 -21.30 -5.59
C CYS A 17 -14.06 -20.44 -6.86
N LEU A 18 -15.28 -20.00 -7.15
CA LEU A 18 -15.54 -19.10 -8.27
C LEU A 18 -14.88 -17.74 -8.05
N LEU A 19 -15.10 -17.11 -6.88
CA LEU A 19 -14.49 -15.83 -6.54
C LEU A 19 -12.96 -15.88 -6.59
N GLU A 20 -12.35 -16.93 -6.03
CA GLU A 20 -10.90 -17.16 -6.10
C GLU A 20 -10.41 -17.22 -7.54
N ARG A 21 -11.10 -17.97 -8.40
CA ARG A 21 -10.70 -18.12 -9.81
C ARG A 21 -10.91 -16.84 -10.62
N HIS A 22 -12.01 -16.12 -10.40
CA HIS A 22 -12.23 -14.83 -11.03
C HIS A 22 -11.16 -13.80 -10.63
N GLY A 23 -10.80 -13.76 -9.35
CA GLY A 23 -9.70 -12.91 -8.87
C GLY A 23 -8.35 -13.28 -9.50
N ALA A 24 -7.99 -14.57 -9.50
CA ALA A 24 -6.73 -15.02 -10.08
C ALA A 24 -6.63 -14.74 -11.60
N ALA A 25 -7.73 -14.90 -12.33
CA ALA A 25 -7.79 -14.57 -13.76
C ALA A 25 -7.65 -13.07 -14.01
N ALA A 26 -8.29 -12.22 -13.20
CA ALA A 26 -8.15 -10.77 -13.29
C ALA A 26 -6.72 -10.31 -12.99
N GLU A 27 -6.05 -10.89 -11.99
CA GLU A 27 -4.66 -10.59 -11.66
C GLU A 27 -3.66 -11.08 -12.74
N ALA A 28 -3.95 -12.20 -13.39
CA ALA A 28 -3.17 -12.66 -14.54
C ALA A 28 -3.34 -11.71 -15.74
N ALA A 29 -4.58 -11.37 -16.08
CA ALA A 29 -4.87 -10.43 -17.16
C ALA A 29 -4.25 -9.04 -16.91
N TRP A 30 -4.26 -8.57 -15.66
CA TRP A 30 -3.58 -7.33 -15.30
C TRP A 30 -2.08 -7.45 -15.55
N ARG A 31 -1.42 -8.53 -15.08
CA ARG A 31 0.03 -8.74 -15.26
C ARG A 31 0.47 -8.78 -16.72
N ASP A 32 -0.33 -9.37 -17.60
CA ASP A 32 0.00 -9.49 -19.02
C ASP A 32 -0.37 -8.25 -19.85
N ALA A 33 -1.07 -7.27 -19.26
CA ALA A 33 -1.48 -6.04 -19.93
C ALA A 33 -0.42 -4.92 -19.80
N LEU A 34 -0.54 -3.93 -20.68
CA LEU A 34 0.15 -2.64 -20.53
C LEU A 34 -0.79 -1.66 -19.84
N HIS A 35 -0.23 -0.79 -19.00
CA HIS A 35 -0.97 0.18 -18.21
C HIS A 35 -0.44 1.59 -18.45
N GLU A 36 -1.34 2.54 -18.62
CA GLU A 36 -1.02 3.95 -18.70
C GLU A 36 -0.87 4.55 -17.30
N CYS A 37 0.20 5.32 -17.09
CA CYS A 37 0.43 6.02 -15.83
C CYS A 37 -0.40 7.32 -15.77
N GLY A 38 -1.24 7.49 -14.74
CA GLY A 38 -2.03 8.71 -14.57
C GLY A 38 -1.26 10.00 -14.21
N VAL A 39 0.08 9.95 -14.14
CA VAL A 39 0.94 11.11 -13.86
C VAL A 39 1.78 11.50 -15.07
N CYS A 40 2.49 10.54 -15.66
CA CYS A 40 3.36 10.80 -16.82
C CYS A 40 2.72 10.42 -18.17
N PHE A 41 1.54 9.79 -18.16
CA PHE A 41 0.80 9.35 -19.35
C PHE A 41 1.57 8.40 -20.28
N GLU A 42 2.59 7.72 -19.74
CA GLU A 42 3.34 6.69 -20.46
C GLU A 42 2.73 5.30 -20.21
N THR A 43 2.62 4.53 -21.28
CA THR A 43 2.20 3.12 -21.24
C THR A 43 3.37 2.23 -20.89
N LYS A 44 3.27 1.46 -19.80
CA LYS A 44 4.33 0.59 -19.29
C LYS A 44 3.80 -0.81 -18.97
N ALA A 45 4.71 -1.77 -18.85
CA ALA A 45 4.37 -3.11 -18.40
C ALA A 45 3.89 -3.09 -16.95
N SER A 46 3.06 -4.05 -16.57
CA SER A 46 2.56 -4.23 -15.20
C SER A 46 3.66 -4.32 -14.14
N LEU A 47 4.85 -4.80 -14.51
CA LEU A 47 6.02 -4.89 -13.63
C LEU A 47 6.53 -3.51 -13.20
N ASP A 48 6.40 -2.52 -14.08
CA ASP A 48 6.82 -1.13 -13.84
C ASP A 48 5.67 -0.26 -13.33
N CYS A 49 4.52 -0.86 -13.06
CA CYS A 49 3.31 -0.19 -12.63
C CYS A 49 2.81 -0.73 -11.28
N VAL A 50 2.15 0.14 -10.54
CA VAL A 50 1.52 -0.18 -9.26
C VAL A 50 0.07 0.25 -9.36
N ARG A 51 -0.84 -0.68 -9.07
CA ARG A 51 -2.27 -0.41 -8.94
C ARG A 51 -2.64 -0.38 -7.47
N LEU A 52 -3.14 0.76 -7.00
CA LEU A 52 -3.54 0.93 -5.60
C LEU A 52 -4.78 0.07 -5.29
N ALA A 53 -4.70 -0.82 -4.32
CA ALA A 53 -5.76 -1.79 -4.02
C ALA A 53 -7.09 -1.15 -3.60
N LYS A 54 -7.05 0.03 -2.95
CA LYS A 54 -8.25 0.69 -2.42
C LYS A 54 -9.05 1.47 -3.48
N CYS A 55 -8.39 2.06 -4.48
CA CYS A 55 -9.06 2.89 -5.50
C CYS A 55 -8.91 2.37 -6.92
N GLY A 56 -8.01 1.40 -7.18
CA GLY A 56 -7.77 0.83 -8.50
C GLY A 56 -6.96 1.72 -9.46
N HIS A 57 -6.51 2.90 -9.03
CA HIS A 57 -5.68 3.77 -9.87
C HIS A 57 -4.29 3.20 -10.09
N THR A 58 -3.78 3.34 -11.31
CA THR A 58 -2.50 2.77 -11.75
C THR A 58 -1.49 3.86 -12.07
N TYR A 59 -0.28 3.69 -11.56
CA TYR A 59 0.84 4.62 -11.75
C TYR A 59 2.12 3.84 -12.00
N CYS A 60 3.07 4.41 -12.72
CA CYS A 60 4.38 3.80 -12.80
C CYS A 60 5.13 3.92 -11.47
N VAL A 61 5.98 2.94 -11.16
CA VAL A 61 6.76 2.88 -9.91
C VAL A 61 7.55 4.17 -9.69
N GLY A 62 8.20 4.70 -10.73
CA GLY A 62 9.00 5.92 -10.64
C GLY A 62 8.19 7.15 -10.23
N CYS A 63 7.04 7.38 -10.85
CA CYS A 63 6.18 8.53 -10.52
C CYS A 63 5.61 8.42 -9.10
N LEU A 64 5.13 7.22 -8.73
CA LEU A 64 4.50 7.03 -7.43
C LEU A 64 5.53 7.07 -6.29
N ALA A 65 6.71 6.50 -6.49
CA ALA A 65 7.83 6.59 -5.54
C ALA A 65 8.26 8.04 -5.33
N ALA A 66 8.49 8.80 -6.42
CA ALA A 66 8.89 10.21 -6.31
C ALA A 66 7.83 11.04 -5.58
N TYR A 67 6.54 10.82 -5.88
CA TYR A 67 5.44 11.50 -5.21
C TYR A 67 5.37 11.18 -3.71
N PHE A 68 5.57 9.93 -3.32
CA PHE A 68 5.59 9.56 -1.90
C PHE A 68 6.82 10.10 -1.19
N SER A 69 8.01 10.05 -1.80
CA SER A 69 9.22 10.66 -1.25
C SER A 69 9.07 12.16 -1.04
N SER A 70 8.42 12.89 -1.96
CA SER A 70 8.15 14.33 -1.76
C SER A 70 7.15 14.58 -0.63
N GLN A 71 6.09 13.78 -0.53
CA GLN A 71 5.13 13.89 0.58
C GLN A 71 5.76 13.61 1.95
N MET A 72 6.71 12.68 2.01
CA MET A 72 7.52 12.42 3.20
C MET A 72 8.38 13.63 3.58
N ALA A 73 9.01 14.28 2.59
CA ALA A 73 9.83 15.48 2.81
C ALA A 73 8.98 16.69 3.27
N ASP A 74 7.75 16.82 2.77
CA ASP A 74 6.81 17.89 3.13
C ASP A 74 6.15 17.69 4.51
N GLY A 75 6.48 16.61 5.24
CA GLY A 75 5.88 16.30 6.54
C GLY A 75 4.41 15.85 6.47
N LYS A 76 3.88 15.60 5.27
CA LYS A 76 2.51 15.09 5.03
C LYS A 76 2.47 13.55 4.98
N ALA A 77 3.42 12.91 5.68
CA ALA A 77 3.65 11.47 5.69
C ALA A 77 2.52 10.64 6.33
N ALA A 78 1.64 11.28 7.11
CA ALA A 78 0.59 10.62 7.87
C ALA A 78 -0.32 9.72 7.02
N ALA A 79 -0.59 10.13 5.79
CA ALA A 79 -1.29 9.33 4.81
C ALA A 79 -0.69 9.58 3.43
N LEU A 80 0.03 8.60 2.90
CA LEU A 80 0.46 8.62 1.50
C LEU A 80 -0.78 8.38 0.63
N LEU A 81 -1.42 9.48 0.25
CA LEU A 81 -2.66 9.48 -0.52
C LEU A 81 -2.41 9.18 -1.99
N CYS A 82 -3.46 8.72 -2.67
CA CYS A 82 -3.48 8.63 -4.12
C CYS A 82 -3.19 10.02 -4.76
N PRO A 83 -2.36 10.09 -5.81
CA PRO A 83 -2.10 11.34 -6.55
C PRO A 83 -3.34 11.97 -7.19
N GLU A 84 -4.40 11.19 -7.41
CA GLU A 84 -5.65 11.66 -8.01
C GLU A 84 -6.40 12.63 -7.08
N THR A 85 -6.75 13.82 -7.58
CA THR A 85 -7.29 14.92 -6.77
C THR A 85 -8.66 14.62 -6.15
N ALA A 86 -9.48 13.83 -6.84
CA ALA A 86 -10.79 13.38 -6.35
C ALA A 86 -10.68 12.16 -5.41
N CYS A 87 -9.51 11.54 -5.31
CA CYS A 87 -9.29 10.34 -4.52
C CYS A 87 -8.67 10.67 -3.17
N ARG A 88 -9.28 10.17 -2.09
CA ARG A 88 -8.73 10.28 -0.73
C ARG A 88 -8.27 8.94 -0.17
N CYS A 89 -8.08 7.95 -1.04
CA CYS A 89 -7.61 6.64 -0.62
C CYS A 89 -6.12 6.71 -0.27
N ALA A 90 -5.78 6.25 0.93
CA ALA A 90 -4.39 6.06 1.35
C ALA A 90 -3.85 4.72 0.84
N ALA A 91 -2.61 4.74 0.34
CA ALA A 91 -1.85 3.54 0.01
C ALA A 91 -1.68 2.64 1.23
N THR A 92 -1.62 1.33 1.00
CA THR A 92 -1.36 0.35 2.05
C THR A 92 0.13 0.34 2.41
N PRO A 93 0.51 0.02 3.66
CA PRO A 93 1.93 -0.03 4.05
C PRO A 93 2.76 -1.00 3.20
N THR A 94 2.15 -2.07 2.70
CA THR A 94 2.79 -3.05 1.81
C THR A 94 3.10 -2.48 0.42
N GLU A 95 2.25 -1.60 -0.11
CA GLU A 95 2.50 -0.86 -1.36
C GLU A 95 3.61 0.18 -1.13
N VAL A 96 3.53 0.94 -0.03
CA VAL A 96 4.51 1.97 0.34
C VAL A 96 5.91 1.37 0.49
N ARG A 97 6.03 0.21 1.16
CA ARG A 97 7.30 -0.51 1.35
C ARG A 97 8.01 -0.87 0.04
N LYS A 98 7.26 -1.12 -1.03
CA LYS A 98 7.83 -1.47 -2.34
C LYS A 98 8.31 -0.25 -3.11
N LEU A 99 7.84 0.94 -2.75
CA LEU A 99 8.05 2.18 -3.48
C LEU A 99 9.09 3.08 -2.81
N LEU A 100 9.18 3.04 -1.47
CA LEU A 100 10.13 3.83 -0.70
C LEU A 100 11.46 3.11 -0.49
N SER A 101 12.50 3.91 -0.25
CA SER A 101 13.78 3.43 0.27
C SER A 101 13.62 2.88 1.69
N ALA A 102 14.59 2.09 2.17
CA ALA A 102 14.55 1.56 3.53
C ALA A 102 14.51 2.67 4.58
N ASP A 103 15.28 3.76 4.37
CA ASP A 103 15.30 4.92 5.26
C ASP A 103 13.97 5.68 5.29
N ASP A 104 13.36 5.92 4.13
CA ASP A 104 12.08 6.63 4.08
C ASP A 104 10.93 5.77 4.59
N PHE A 105 11.00 4.45 4.38
CA PHE A 105 10.04 3.52 4.96
C PHE A 105 10.14 3.50 6.49
N ALA A 106 11.34 3.50 7.06
CA ALA A 106 11.53 3.59 8.51
C ALA A 106 10.96 4.89 9.10
N LYS A 107 11.15 6.03 8.41
CA LYS A 107 10.50 7.29 8.79
C LYS A 107 8.98 7.20 8.72
N TYR A 108 8.45 6.57 7.67
CA TYR A 108 7.01 6.36 7.51
C TYR A 108 6.41 5.51 8.64
N GLU A 109 7.08 4.41 9.02
CA GLU A 109 6.65 3.56 10.13
C GLU A 109 6.64 4.32 11.46
N ARG A 110 7.70 5.10 11.74
CA ARG A 110 7.75 5.96 12.93
C ARG A 110 6.61 6.98 12.94
N LEU A 111 6.32 7.61 11.80
CA LEU A 111 5.24 8.59 11.71
C LEU A 111 3.87 7.96 11.93
N LEU A 112 3.62 6.77 11.36
CA LEU A 112 2.40 6.02 11.64
C LEU A 112 2.27 5.64 13.12
N LEU A 113 3.36 5.19 13.75
CA LEU A 113 3.38 4.87 15.17
C LEU A 113 3.05 6.10 16.01
N ASN A 114 3.73 7.22 15.75
CA ASN A 114 3.53 8.46 16.51
C ASN A 114 2.10 9.00 16.39
N LEU A 115 1.47 8.88 15.21
CA LEU A 115 0.08 9.28 15.02
C LEU A 115 -0.88 8.36 15.79
N GLY A 116 -0.64 7.05 15.76
CA GLY A 116 -1.42 6.10 16.54
C GLY A 116 -1.31 6.36 18.04
N LEU A 117 -0.10 6.62 18.53
CA LEU A 117 0.16 6.96 19.93
C LEU A 117 -0.45 8.30 20.34
N ALA A 118 -0.43 9.31 19.45
CA ALA A 118 -1.04 10.61 19.72
C ALA A 118 -2.58 10.57 19.79
N GLU A 119 -3.21 9.55 19.22
CA GLU A 119 -4.66 9.32 19.33
C GLU A 119 -5.04 8.67 20.67
N MET A 120 -4.07 8.10 21.39
CA MET A 120 -4.28 7.42 22.67
C MET A 120 -4.15 8.41 23.84
N ASP A 121 -5.20 8.52 24.66
CA ASP A 121 -5.23 9.44 25.81
C ASP A 121 -4.32 9.01 26.98
N ASP A 122 -3.88 7.75 27.01
CA ASP A 122 -3.04 7.16 28.07
C ASP A 122 -1.54 7.18 27.75
N VAL A 123 -1.15 7.79 26.63
CA VAL A 123 0.25 7.85 26.20
C VAL A 123 0.82 9.26 26.42
N VAL A 124 1.89 9.35 27.23
CA VAL A 124 2.65 10.59 27.44
C VAL A 124 4.04 10.49 26.82
N TRP A 125 4.42 11.50 26.05
CA TRP A 125 5.76 11.59 25.47
C TRP A 125 6.79 11.99 26.53
N CYS A 126 7.94 11.29 26.55
CA CYS A 126 9.04 11.62 27.46
C CYS A 126 9.55 13.05 27.17
N PRO A 127 9.53 13.96 28.17
CA PRO A 127 9.90 15.37 27.95
C PRO A 127 11.40 15.61 27.75
N ARG A 128 12.23 14.56 27.82
CA ARG A 128 13.68 14.66 27.63
C ARG A 128 14.00 14.87 26.15
N SER A 129 14.53 16.04 25.81
CA SER A 129 15.06 16.33 24.48
C SER A 129 16.17 15.33 24.11
N GLY A 130 15.94 14.50 23.08
CA GLY A 130 16.91 13.51 22.60
C GLY A 130 16.81 12.12 23.23
N CYS A 131 15.70 11.78 23.88
CA CYS A 131 15.43 10.40 24.30
C CYS A 131 15.07 9.55 23.05
N GLU A 132 16.07 8.98 22.37
CA GLU A 132 15.91 7.98 21.30
C GLU A 132 15.54 6.59 21.87
N MET A 133 14.52 6.53 22.73
CA MET A 133 13.86 5.28 23.07
C MET A 133 12.38 5.44 22.72
N ASP A 134 12.02 4.96 21.53
CA ASP A 134 10.67 4.88 20.98
C ASP A 134 9.81 3.83 21.74
N ASP A 135 9.96 3.72 23.06
CA ASP A 135 9.16 2.84 23.89
C ASP A 135 8.29 3.69 24.82
N VAL A 136 6.99 3.62 24.56
CA VAL A 136 5.90 4.16 25.38
C VAL A 136 6.18 3.84 26.85
N VAL A 137 6.38 4.87 27.66
CA VAL A 137 6.61 4.71 29.11
C VAL A 137 5.26 4.76 29.80
N TRP A 138 4.90 3.67 30.48
CA TRP A 138 3.71 3.52 31.33
C TRP A 138 3.71 4.50 32.50
#